data_AF-W2ZGC8-F1
#
_entry.id   AF-W2ZGC8-F1
#
_cell.length_a   1.000
_cell.length_b   1.000
_cell.length_c   1.000
_cell.angle_alpha   90.00
_cell.angle_beta   90.00
_cell.angle_gamma   90.00
#
_symmetry.space_group_name_H-M   'P 1'
#
loop_
_entity.id
_entity.type
_entity.pdbx_description
1 polymer ?
#
loop_
_entity_poly.entity_id
_entity_poly.type
_entity_poly.pdbx_seq_one_letter_code
_entity_poly.pdbx_strand_id
1 'polypeptide(L)'
;MPRISSFTLFSALAVAASIIPTASAFQSGSGGRVLWENNCDFYGNDYRSMRAIPDVCGDVCASDSKCTHWAWNNYNGGTCWFKTGSRSAKTGKWGTNCGYVVSRSTQGQNQNQGEARGQSSSSGLSASEMGEMLSRINAYRSQNGLPGLSIDNRLVNAAAFHSQDQANNCKMQHAGSNGSRLGDRIKAQGYNFNMAAENVAAGQKSVEEVMNSWWNSPGHRANLLNKNVENVGFAKVVNNGCSNYATYWTQDFGRLG
;
A
#
# COMPACT_ATOMS: atom_id res chain seq x y z
N MET A 1 30.29 2.26 -75.37
CA MET A 1 30.12 3.16 -74.22
C MET A 1 28.82 2.83 -73.49
N PRO A 2 28.88 2.26 -72.28
CA PRO A 2 27.82 2.44 -71.29
C PRO A 2 28.35 3.01 -69.96
N ARG A 3 27.50 3.81 -69.30
CA ARG A 3 27.77 4.59 -68.08
C ARG A 3 27.89 3.69 -66.84
N ILE A 4 28.90 3.93 -66.02
CA ILE A 4 29.05 3.38 -64.67
C ILE A 4 28.37 4.35 -63.71
N SER A 5 27.32 3.88 -63.00
CA SER A 5 26.68 4.62 -61.91
C SER A 5 27.34 4.26 -60.59
N SER A 6 28.04 5.22 -59.98
CA SER A 6 28.64 5.10 -58.66
C SER A 6 27.56 5.12 -57.57
N PHE A 7 27.53 4.08 -56.72
CA PHE A 7 26.78 4.08 -55.47
C PHE A 7 27.68 4.55 -54.33
N THR A 8 27.35 5.70 -53.74
CA THR A 8 27.97 6.24 -52.52
C THR A 8 27.38 5.53 -51.29
N LEU A 9 28.20 4.79 -50.55
CA LEU A 9 27.84 4.26 -49.22
C LEU A 9 27.90 5.40 -48.19
N PHE A 10 26.77 5.73 -47.56
CA PHE A 10 26.74 6.53 -46.34
C PHE A 10 26.97 5.61 -45.13
N SER A 11 28.12 5.74 -44.47
CA SER A 11 28.40 5.11 -43.19
C SER A 11 27.75 5.93 -42.07
N ALA A 12 26.67 5.42 -41.48
CA ALA A 12 26.06 6.02 -40.31
C ALA A 12 26.89 5.69 -39.06
N LEU A 13 27.56 6.70 -38.47
CA LEU A 13 28.12 6.58 -37.13
C LEU A 13 26.97 6.52 -36.11
N ALA A 14 26.84 5.39 -35.43
CA ALA A 14 26.01 5.26 -34.25
C ALA A 14 26.67 6.03 -33.09
N VAL A 15 26.08 7.17 -32.71
CA VAL A 15 26.45 7.89 -31.49
C VAL A 15 25.86 7.11 -30.31
N ALA A 16 26.71 6.39 -29.57
CA ALA A 16 26.32 5.80 -28.30
C ALA A 16 26.06 6.92 -27.30
N ALA A 17 24.80 7.20 -27.01
CA ALA A 17 24.40 8.11 -25.95
C ALA A 17 24.72 7.47 -24.60
N SER A 18 25.82 7.91 -23.99
CA SER A 18 26.17 7.57 -22.61
C SER A 18 25.11 8.11 -21.66
N ILE A 19 24.29 7.23 -21.11
CA ILE A 19 23.28 7.56 -20.10
C ILE A 19 24.04 7.85 -18.79
N ILE A 20 24.26 9.12 -18.49
CA ILE A 20 24.77 9.55 -17.18
C ILE A 20 23.68 9.23 -16.14
N PRO A 21 23.95 8.43 -15.09
CA PRO A 21 22.99 8.25 -14.02
C PRO A 21 22.89 9.58 -13.27
N THR A 22 21.77 10.27 -13.45
CA THR A 22 21.41 11.42 -12.63
C THR A 22 21.28 10.94 -11.19
N ALA A 23 21.96 11.62 -10.26
CA ALA A 23 21.79 11.38 -8.83
C ALA A 23 20.29 11.39 -8.52
N SER A 24 19.79 10.30 -7.91
CA SER A 24 18.37 10.11 -7.63
C SER A 24 17.87 11.27 -6.77
N ALA A 25 17.20 12.24 -7.37
CA ALA A 25 16.55 13.32 -6.63
C ALA A 25 15.37 12.74 -5.84
N PHE A 26 15.08 13.32 -4.68
CA PHE A 26 13.90 13.00 -3.89
C PHE A 26 12.62 13.04 -4.76
N GLN A 27 11.85 11.96 -4.72
CA GLN A 27 10.60 11.78 -5.42
C GLN A 27 9.42 12.17 -4.53
N SER A 28 8.38 12.74 -5.12
CA SER A 28 7.12 13.01 -4.41
C SER A 28 6.37 11.70 -4.15
N GLY A 29 5.84 11.53 -2.94
CA GLY A 29 5.06 10.36 -2.53
C GLY A 29 3.87 10.76 -1.67
N SER A 30 2.99 9.79 -1.36
CA SER A 30 1.88 9.99 -0.42
C SER A 30 0.93 11.13 -0.78
N GLY A 31 0.67 11.33 -2.09
CA GLY A 31 -0.12 12.46 -2.58
C GLY A 31 0.53 13.82 -2.36
N GLY A 32 1.87 13.90 -2.38
CA GLY A 32 2.64 15.13 -2.15
C GLY A 32 2.94 15.42 -0.68
N ARG A 33 2.59 14.52 0.23
CA ARG A 33 2.82 14.69 1.67
C ARG A 33 4.25 14.37 2.09
N VAL A 34 4.95 13.54 1.32
CA VAL A 34 6.34 13.15 1.60
C VAL A 34 7.23 13.33 0.38
N LEU A 35 8.52 13.52 0.65
CA LEU A 35 9.60 13.33 -0.30
C LEU A 35 10.36 12.07 0.09
N TRP A 36 10.64 11.18 -0.84
CA TRP A 36 11.39 9.95 -0.56
C TRP A 36 12.42 9.61 -1.65
N GLU A 37 13.38 8.74 -1.34
CA GLU A 37 14.43 8.32 -2.26
C GLU A 37 14.80 6.84 -2.02
N ASN A 38 15.32 6.20 -3.07
CA ASN A 38 15.93 4.87 -2.98
C ASN A 38 17.37 4.96 -2.49
N ASN A 39 17.87 3.82 -2.01
CA ASN A 39 19.23 3.62 -1.55
C ASN A 39 19.66 4.60 -0.46
N CYS A 40 18.75 4.91 0.47
CA CYS A 40 19.02 5.83 1.56
C CYS A 40 18.48 5.36 2.90
N ASP A 41 19.10 5.85 3.97
CA ASP A 41 18.74 5.57 5.35
C ASP A 41 19.01 6.79 6.23
N PHE A 42 18.35 6.85 7.38
CA PHE A 42 18.62 7.80 8.45
C PHE A 42 19.03 7.00 9.69
N TYR A 43 20.18 7.31 10.28
CA TYR A 43 20.61 6.58 11.48
C TYR A 43 19.97 7.16 12.74
N GLY A 44 19.43 6.27 13.58
CA GLY A 44 18.89 6.61 14.91
C GLY A 44 17.54 7.32 14.88
N ASN A 45 17.16 7.87 16.04
CA ASN A 45 15.91 8.59 16.28
C ASN A 45 14.62 7.80 16.01
N ASP A 46 14.72 6.46 15.97
CA ASP A 46 13.59 5.56 15.84
C ASP A 46 12.74 5.58 17.12
N TYR A 47 11.49 6.03 17.01
CA TYR A 47 10.53 6.00 18.12
C TYR A 47 9.49 4.90 17.95
N ARG A 48 9.35 4.38 16.72
CA ARG A 48 8.42 3.30 16.38
C ARG A 48 8.92 2.61 15.11
N SER A 49 8.70 1.31 15.03
CA SER A 49 8.81 0.57 13.78
C SER A 49 7.52 -0.18 13.47
N MET A 50 7.29 -0.46 12.20
CA MET A 50 6.25 -1.39 11.77
C MET A 50 6.73 -2.17 10.56
N ARG A 51 6.36 -3.44 10.46
CA ARG A 51 6.55 -4.19 9.21
C ARG A 51 5.63 -3.59 8.14
N ALA A 52 6.15 -3.27 6.98
CA ALA A 52 5.39 -2.76 5.85
C ALA A 52 6.26 -2.77 4.59
N ILE A 53 5.70 -2.41 3.45
CA ILE A 53 6.45 -2.07 2.24
C ILE A 53 6.84 -0.58 2.24
N PRO A 54 7.84 -0.15 1.45
CA PRO A 54 8.36 1.22 1.49
C PRO A 54 7.28 2.29 1.27
N ASP A 55 6.34 2.04 0.36
CA ASP A 55 5.30 2.99 -0.05
C ASP A 55 4.38 3.41 1.12
N VAL A 56 4.16 2.51 2.08
CA VAL A 56 3.28 2.76 3.24
C VAL A 56 3.99 3.60 4.29
N CYS A 57 5.31 3.55 4.38
CA CYS A 57 6.06 4.26 5.41
C CYS A 57 5.86 5.77 5.31
N GLY A 58 5.78 6.30 4.09
CA GLY A 58 5.52 7.72 3.84
C GLY A 58 4.16 8.16 4.36
N ASP A 59 3.11 7.42 4.04
CA ASP A 59 1.76 7.74 4.48
C ASP A 59 1.62 7.68 6.00
N VAL A 60 2.25 6.68 6.61
CA VAL A 60 2.21 6.51 8.06
C VAL A 60 2.97 7.61 8.78
N CYS A 61 4.15 7.96 8.27
CA CYS A 61 4.91 9.06 8.83
C CYS A 61 4.20 10.41 8.65
N ALA A 62 3.61 10.68 7.48
CA ALA A 62 2.90 11.94 7.24
C ALA A 62 1.65 12.12 8.12
N SER A 63 0.99 11.02 8.49
CA SER A 63 -0.19 11.01 9.35
C SER A 63 0.11 10.98 10.86
N ASP A 64 1.37 10.74 11.26
CA ASP A 64 1.79 10.79 12.65
C ASP A 64 2.49 12.13 12.94
N SER A 65 1.93 12.92 13.85
CA SER A 65 2.48 14.23 14.20
C SER A 65 3.89 14.17 14.80
N LYS A 66 4.26 13.03 15.41
CA LYS A 66 5.60 12.79 15.94
C LYS A 66 6.62 12.43 14.85
N CYS A 67 6.17 11.88 13.72
CA CYS A 67 7.07 11.44 12.67
C CYS A 67 7.52 12.62 11.82
N THR A 68 8.82 12.82 11.70
CA THR A 68 9.41 13.86 10.83
C THR A 68 10.05 13.25 9.58
N HIS A 69 10.52 12.01 9.70
CA HIS A 69 11.16 11.26 8.64
C HIS A 69 11.05 9.75 8.91
N TRP A 70 11.32 8.96 7.88
CA TRP A 70 11.23 7.51 7.94
C TRP A 70 12.34 6.87 7.12
N ALA A 71 12.70 5.65 7.49
CA ALA A 71 13.50 4.77 6.67
C ALA A 71 12.82 3.41 6.56
N TRP A 72 13.10 2.67 5.51
CA TRP A 72 12.60 1.34 5.28
C TRP A 72 13.74 0.43 4.87
N ASN A 73 13.77 -0.78 5.38
CA ASN A 73 14.72 -1.81 4.95
C ASN A 73 14.09 -3.21 4.94
N ASN A 74 14.84 -4.17 4.42
CA ASN A 74 14.41 -5.58 4.32
C ASN A 74 14.39 -6.34 5.66
N TYR A 75 14.61 -5.67 6.80
CA TYR A 75 14.55 -6.33 8.10
C TYR A 75 13.18 -6.96 8.29
N ASN A 76 13.16 -8.24 8.72
CA ASN A 76 11.95 -9.04 8.85
C ASN A 76 11.03 -8.93 7.62
N GLY A 77 11.55 -9.04 6.39
CA GLY A 77 10.71 -9.01 5.18
C GLY A 77 10.06 -7.65 4.88
N GLY A 78 10.64 -6.56 5.40
CA GLY A 78 10.20 -5.19 5.15
C GLY A 78 9.77 -4.50 6.43
N THR A 79 10.54 -3.52 6.89
CA THR A 79 10.26 -2.74 8.11
C THR A 79 10.43 -1.26 7.86
N CYS A 80 9.38 -0.48 8.15
CA CYS A 80 9.42 0.96 8.32
C CYS A 80 9.95 1.30 9.71
N TRP A 81 10.89 2.23 9.75
CA TRP A 81 11.52 2.81 10.92
C TRP A 81 11.16 4.29 10.97
N PHE A 82 10.21 4.63 11.82
CA PHE A 82 9.68 5.98 11.96
C PHE A 82 10.50 6.78 12.96
N LYS A 83 10.85 7.99 12.54
CA LYS A 83 11.82 8.82 13.23
C LYS A 83 11.23 10.16 13.61
N THR A 84 11.71 10.68 14.73
CA THR A 84 11.26 11.97 15.28
C THR A 84 12.42 12.94 15.44
N GLY A 85 12.09 14.18 15.83
CA GLY A 85 13.06 15.26 16.00
C GLY A 85 13.50 15.91 14.69
N SER A 86 14.64 16.60 14.73
CA SER A 86 15.23 17.29 13.59
C SER A 86 15.50 16.33 12.43
N ARG A 87 15.39 16.84 11.19
CA ARG A 87 15.70 16.06 9.98
C ARG A 87 17.15 15.58 10.03
N SER A 88 17.33 14.27 10.26
CA SER A 88 18.65 13.65 10.35
C SER A 88 19.34 13.65 8.98
N ALA A 89 20.67 13.72 8.95
CA ALA A 89 21.42 13.66 7.70
C ALA A 89 21.20 12.32 6.99
N LYS A 90 20.91 12.37 5.69
CA LYS A 90 20.74 11.18 4.83
C LYS A 90 22.08 10.44 4.70
N THR A 91 22.06 9.13 4.84
CA THR A 91 23.18 8.25 4.48
C THR A 91 22.82 7.37 3.31
N GLY A 92 23.80 7.05 2.45
CA GLY A 92 23.62 6.13 1.34
C GLY A 92 23.64 4.69 1.82
N LYS A 93 22.60 3.91 1.51
CA LYS A 93 22.50 2.50 1.91
C LYS A 93 21.71 1.73 0.87
N TRP A 94 22.34 0.75 0.23
CA TRP A 94 21.72 0.01 -0.87
C TRP A 94 20.55 -0.85 -0.39
N GLY A 95 19.47 -0.87 -1.19
CA GLY A 95 18.29 -1.71 -0.92
C GLY A 95 17.41 -1.20 0.23
N THR A 96 17.51 0.08 0.57
CA THR A 96 16.66 0.76 1.56
C THR A 96 16.00 1.98 0.94
N ASN A 97 14.92 2.45 1.57
CA ASN A 97 14.20 3.65 1.14
C ASN A 97 14.11 4.59 2.32
N CYS A 98 14.16 5.90 2.10
CA CYS A 98 13.98 6.85 3.18
C CYS A 98 13.28 8.11 2.69
N GLY A 99 12.61 8.82 3.59
CA GLY A 99 11.87 10.02 3.22
C GLY A 99 11.58 10.96 4.38
N TYR A 100 11.19 12.18 4.01
CA TYR A 100 10.79 13.25 4.91
C TYR A 100 9.33 13.59 4.71
N VAL A 101 8.65 13.96 5.79
CA VAL A 101 7.35 14.62 5.71
C VAL A 101 7.56 16.07 5.29
N VAL A 102 6.83 16.50 4.26
CA VAL A 102 6.86 17.88 3.73
C VAL A 102 5.52 18.58 3.81
N SER A 103 4.41 17.84 3.87
CA SER A 103 3.08 18.38 4.17
C SER A 103 2.30 17.43 5.06
N ARG A 104 1.64 17.98 6.08
CA ARG A 104 0.71 17.24 6.96
C ARG A 104 -0.75 17.62 6.74
N SER A 105 -1.04 18.63 5.91
CA SER A 105 -2.43 18.88 5.55
C SER A 105 -2.86 17.85 4.52
N THR A 106 -4.00 17.20 4.75
CA THR A 106 -4.82 16.72 3.66
C THR A 106 -5.26 17.97 2.92
N GLN A 107 -4.60 18.34 1.82
CA GLN A 107 -5.14 19.41 1.00
C GLN A 107 -6.48 18.95 0.45
N GLY A 108 -7.55 19.39 1.11
CA GLY A 108 -8.73 19.83 0.40
C GLY A 108 -8.32 20.98 -0.50
N GLN A 109 -8.28 20.71 -1.81
CA GLN A 109 -8.39 21.72 -2.84
C GLN A 109 -9.60 21.32 -3.69
N ASN A 110 -10.69 22.04 -3.47
CA ASN A 110 -11.82 22.10 -4.36
C ASN A 110 -11.41 23.02 -5.51
N GLN A 111 -11.35 22.50 -6.74
CA GLN A 111 -12.08 22.99 -7.93
C GLN A 111 -11.38 22.66 -9.26
N ASN A 112 -12.13 21.96 -10.12
CA ASN A 112 -12.19 22.06 -11.58
C ASN A 112 -10.88 22.16 -12.38
N GLN A 113 -10.43 21.02 -12.91
CA GLN A 113 -10.09 20.85 -14.32
C GLN A 113 -10.15 19.35 -14.65
N GLY A 114 -10.94 18.99 -15.66
CA GLY A 114 -11.12 17.61 -16.07
C GLY A 114 -9.86 17.06 -16.71
N GLU A 115 -9.50 15.83 -16.34
CA GLU A 115 -8.83 14.87 -17.19
C GLU A 115 -8.86 13.50 -16.50
N ALA A 116 -9.41 12.51 -17.19
CA ALA A 116 -9.61 11.15 -16.71
C ALA A 116 -8.26 10.44 -16.47
N ARG A 117 -7.84 10.27 -15.22
CA ARG A 117 -6.87 9.25 -14.78
C ARG A 117 -7.23 8.73 -13.38
N GLY A 118 -7.47 7.42 -13.31
CA GLY A 118 -7.81 6.55 -12.16
C GLY A 118 -7.82 7.16 -10.76
N GLN A 119 -9.01 7.30 -10.18
CA GLN A 119 -9.19 7.52 -8.75
C GLN A 119 -8.64 6.32 -7.96
N SER A 120 -7.53 6.54 -7.25
CA SER A 120 -7.14 5.65 -6.15
C SER A 120 -8.16 5.84 -5.02
N SER A 121 -9.02 4.83 -4.81
CA SER A 121 -9.99 4.82 -3.71
C SER A 121 -9.23 4.68 -2.38
N SER A 122 -9.29 5.70 -1.52
CA SER A 122 -8.66 5.64 -0.20
C SER A 122 -9.26 4.52 0.64
N SER A 123 -8.45 3.77 1.38
CA SER A 123 -8.89 2.68 2.27
C SER A 123 -9.85 3.08 3.38
N GLY A 124 -10.06 4.38 3.62
CA GLY A 124 -10.88 4.92 4.72
C GLY A 124 -10.33 4.59 6.11
N LEU A 125 -9.10 4.08 6.18
CA LEU A 125 -8.34 3.84 7.40
C LEU A 125 -7.24 4.89 7.52
N SER A 126 -7.05 5.40 8.73
CA SER A 126 -5.84 6.14 9.07
C SER A 126 -4.61 5.21 9.03
N ALA A 127 -3.45 5.81 8.90
CA ALA A 127 -2.18 5.11 9.01
C ALA A 127 -2.00 4.31 10.31
N SER A 128 -2.44 4.88 11.44
CA SER A 128 -2.38 4.19 12.73
C SER A 128 -3.28 2.95 12.74
N GLU A 129 -4.48 3.04 12.16
CA GLU A 129 -5.39 1.90 12.04
C GLU A 129 -4.83 0.82 11.13
N MET A 130 -4.28 1.17 9.95
CA MET A 130 -3.64 0.19 9.06
C MET A 130 -2.45 -0.52 9.73
N GLY A 131 -1.62 0.25 10.46
CA GLY A 131 -0.51 -0.32 11.22
C GLY A 131 -0.96 -1.21 12.39
N GLU A 132 -2.04 -0.84 13.07
CA GLU A 132 -2.64 -1.64 14.14
C GLU A 132 -3.20 -2.97 13.61
N MET A 133 -3.95 -2.93 12.50
CA MET A 133 -4.49 -4.13 11.85
C MET A 133 -3.37 -5.10 11.49
N LEU A 134 -2.32 -4.62 10.82
CA LEU A 134 -1.19 -5.45 10.43
C LEU A 134 -0.45 -6.01 11.65
N SER A 135 -0.24 -5.20 12.69
CA SER A 135 0.40 -5.63 13.93
C SER A 135 -0.36 -6.77 14.60
N ARG A 136 -1.69 -6.64 14.73
CA ARG A 136 -2.56 -7.67 15.34
C ARG A 136 -2.53 -8.98 14.56
N ILE A 137 -2.62 -8.94 13.22
CA ILE A 137 -2.53 -10.15 12.38
C ILE A 137 -1.18 -10.82 12.56
N ASN A 138 -0.10 -10.05 12.52
CA ASN A 138 1.25 -10.59 12.65
C ASN A 138 1.55 -11.12 14.05
N ALA A 139 0.92 -10.57 15.09
CA ALA A 139 0.95 -11.14 16.44
C ALA A 139 0.27 -12.52 16.48
N TYR A 140 -0.94 -12.65 15.91
CA TYR A 140 -1.62 -13.95 15.81
C TYR A 140 -0.80 -14.98 15.02
N ARG A 141 -0.22 -14.56 13.89
CA ARG A 141 0.60 -15.44 13.06
C ARG A 141 1.88 -15.88 13.77
N SER A 142 2.57 -14.96 14.46
CA SER A 142 3.76 -15.27 15.26
C SER A 142 3.46 -16.27 16.38
N GLN A 143 2.36 -16.08 17.11
CA GLN A 143 1.89 -17.02 18.16
C GLN A 143 1.60 -18.43 17.62
N ASN A 144 1.37 -18.56 16.31
CA ASN A 144 1.09 -19.82 15.62
C ASN A 144 2.26 -20.28 14.73
N GLY A 145 3.47 -19.71 14.91
CA GLY A 145 4.67 -20.12 14.17
C GLY A 145 4.64 -19.78 12.68
N LEU A 146 3.82 -18.82 12.26
CA LEU A 146 3.67 -18.39 10.87
C LEU A 146 4.44 -17.10 10.59
N PRO A 147 4.99 -16.94 9.37
CA PRO A 147 5.61 -15.68 8.97
C PRO A 147 4.54 -14.60 8.89
N GLY A 148 4.85 -13.41 9.41
CA GLY A 148 3.94 -12.27 9.28
C GLY A 148 3.82 -11.77 7.84
N LEU A 149 2.67 -11.17 7.55
CA LEU A 149 2.28 -10.60 6.26
C LEU A 149 2.82 -9.19 6.08
N SER A 150 2.81 -8.74 4.83
CA SER A 150 3.10 -7.36 4.41
C SER A 150 1.90 -6.74 3.70
N ILE A 151 1.69 -5.44 3.83
CA ILE A 151 0.60 -4.76 3.11
C ILE A 151 0.94 -4.68 1.61
N ASP A 152 -0.04 -4.92 0.74
CA ASP A 152 0.05 -4.69 -0.71
C ASP A 152 -1.04 -3.72 -1.19
N ASN A 153 -0.65 -2.63 -1.85
CA ASN A 153 -1.56 -1.56 -2.25
C ASN A 153 -2.64 -2.02 -3.26
N ARG A 154 -2.39 -3.07 -4.03
CA ARG A 154 -3.39 -3.61 -4.96
C ARG A 154 -4.51 -4.31 -4.21
N LEU A 155 -4.18 -5.02 -3.13
CA LEU A 155 -5.15 -5.61 -2.21
C LEU A 155 -5.88 -4.51 -1.42
N VAL A 156 -5.19 -3.44 -1.01
CA VAL A 156 -5.82 -2.28 -0.36
C VAL A 156 -6.86 -1.63 -1.27
N ASN A 157 -6.53 -1.42 -2.55
CA ASN A 157 -7.46 -0.84 -3.51
C ASN A 157 -8.67 -1.75 -3.74
N ALA A 158 -8.46 -3.07 -3.88
CA ALA A 158 -9.55 -4.02 -4.05
C ALA A 158 -10.49 -4.03 -2.83
N ALA A 159 -9.91 -4.03 -1.62
CA ALA A 159 -10.66 -3.93 -0.37
C ALA A 159 -11.44 -2.61 -0.28
N ALA A 160 -10.85 -1.48 -0.72
CA ALA A 160 -11.49 -0.17 -0.70
C ALA A 160 -12.70 -0.12 -1.64
N PHE A 161 -12.55 -0.61 -2.87
CA PHE A 161 -13.67 -0.73 -3.80
C PHE A 161 -14.79 -1.63 -3.25
N HIS A 162 -14.42 -2.74 -2.61
CA HIS A 162 -15.42 -3.68 -2.07
C HIS A 162 -16.12 -3.13 -0.83
N SER A 163 -15.41 -2.49 0.10
CA SER A 163 -16.03 -1.81 1.24
C SER A 163 -16.95 -0.66 0.81
N GLN A 164 -16.58 0.08 -0.24
CA GLN A 164 -17.43 1.12 -0.81
C GLN A 164 -18.69 0.53 -1.45
N ASP A 165 -18.57 -0.58 -2.19
CA ASP A 165 -19.71 -1.30 -2.76
C ASP A 165 -20.67 -1.80 -1.68
N GLN A 166 -20.15 -2.43 -0.63
CA GLN A 166 -20.95 -2.88 0.52
C GLN A 166 -21.66 -1.72 1.20
N ALA A 167 -20.99 -0.59 1.38
CA ALA A 167 -21.56 0.61 1.99
C ALA A 167 -22.63 1.27 1.10
N ASN A 168 -22.43 1.33 -0.22
CA ASN A 168 -23.40 1.88 -1.17
C ASN A 168 -24.69 1.04 -1.23
N ASN A 169 -24.57 -0.26 -1.02
CA ASN A 169 -25.69 -1.20 -1.06
C ASN A 169 -26.22 -1.58 0.33
N CYS A 170 -25.67 -0.98 1.40
CA CYS A 170 -25.99 -1.27 2.80
C CYS A 170 -26.01 -2.77 3.14
N LYS A 171 -25.06 -3.53 2.57
CA LYS A 171 -25.06 -4.99 2.62
C LYS A 171 -23.65 -5.54 2.74
N MET A 172 -23.41 -6.30 3.81
CA MET A 172 -22.16 -7.05 4.00
C MET A 172 -22.22 -8.39 3.27
N GLN A 173 -21.28 -8.63 2.36
CA GLN A 173 -21.20 -9.84 1.55
C GLN A 173 -19.84 -9.96 0.84
N HIS A 174 -19.47 -11.19 0.45
CA HIS A 174 -18.24 -11.45 -0.31
C HIS A 174 -18.34 -11.09 -1.80
N ALA A 175 -19.51 -11.29 -2.41
CA ALA A 175 -19.74 -10.93 -3.80
C ALA A 175 -19.99 -9.42 -3.92
N GLY A 176 -19.39 -8.77 -4.92
CA GLY A 176 -19.74 -7.40 -5.28
C GLY A 176 -21.17 -7.33 -5.82
N SER A 177 -21.80 -6.16 -5.73
CA SER A 177 -23.14 -5.91 -6.29
C SER A 177 -23.24 -6.20 -7.78
N ASN A 178 -22.14 -6.08 -8.51
CA ASN A 178 -21.99 -6.44 -9.93
C ASN A 178 -21.71 -7.93 -10.19
N GLY A 179 -21.74 -8.78 -9.15
CA GLY A 179 -21.45 -10.21 -9.24
C GLY A 179 -19.96 -10.57 -9.19
N SER A 180 -19.05 -9.60 -9.08
CA SER A 180 -17.61 -9.87 -8.97
C SER A 180 -17.26 -10.67 -7.71
N ARG A 181 -16.32 -11.60 -7.85
CA ARG A 181 -15.71 -12.33 -6.72
C ARG A 181 -14.39 -11.67 -6.33
N LEU A 182 -13.87 -12.02 -5.16
CA LEU A 182 -12.54 -11.56 -4.67
C LEU A 182 -11.48 -11.61 -5.77
N GLY A 183 -11.37 -12.76 -6.44
CA GLY A 183 -10.36 -12.97 -7.48
C GLY A 183 -10.47 -12.00 -8.66
N ASP A 184 -11.69 -11.63 -9.04
CA ASP A 184 -11.93 -10.65 -10.10
C ASP A 184 -11.49 -9.25 -9.65
N ARG A 185 -11.85 -8.89 -8.40
CA ARG A 185 -11.52 -7.58 -7.81
C ARG A 185 -10.03 -7.38 -7.67
N ILE A 186 -9.29 -8.35 -7.11
CA ILE A 186 -7.84 -8.19 -6.90
C ILE A 186 -7.06 -8.27 -8.22
N LYS A 187 -7.50 -9.07 -9.20
CA LYS A 187 -6.92 -9.08 -10.56
C LYS A 187 -7.14 -7.74 -11.27
N ALA A 188 -8.30 -7.11 -11.11
CA ALA A 188 -8.58 -5.80 -11.67
C ALA A 188 -7.63 -4.70 -11.13
N GLN A 189 -7.04 -4.90 -9.94
CA GLN A 189 -6.01 -4.03 -9.37
C GLN A 189 -4.58 -4.45 -9.77
N GLY A 190 -4.41 -5.41 -10.67
CA GLY A 190 -3.10 -5.91 -11.10
C GLY A 190 -2.43 -6.87 -10.11
N TYR A 191 -3.18 -7.44 -9.16
CA TYR A 191 -2.68 -8.47 -8.26
C TYR A 191 -2.91 -9.86 -8.88
N ASN A 192 -1.96 -10.32 -9.68
CA ASN A 192 -1.96 -11.69 -10.22
C ASN A 192 -1.58 -12.64 -9.09
N PHE A 193 -2.49 -13.55 -8.69
CA PHE A 193 -2.34 -14.35 -7.48
C PHE A 193 -2.33 -15.86 -7.75
N ASN A 194 -1.56 -16.58 -6.93
CA ASN A 194 -1.66 -18.03 -6.76
C ASN A 194 -2.60 -18.43 -5.62
N MET A 195 -2.74 -17.55 -4.62
CA MET A 195 -3.65 -17.74 -3.49
C MET A 195 -4.30 -16.42 -3.12
N ALA A 196 -5.59 -16.45 -2.78
CA ALA A 196 -6.32 -15.32 -2.25
C ALA A 196 -7.34 -15.77 -1.21
N ALA A 197 -7.62 -14.90 -0.24
CA ALA A 197 -8.66 -15.11 0.76
C ALA A 197 -9.22 -13.75 1.21
N GLU A 198 -10.43 -13.72 1.76
CA GLU A 198 -11.10 -12.48 2.16
C GLU A 198 -11.81 -12.65 3.50
N ASN A 199 -11.71 -11.63 4.34
CA ASN A 199 -12.56 -11.41 5.49
C ASN A 199 -13.38 -10.15 5.25
N VAL A 200 -14.69 -10.21 5.47
CA VAL A 200 -15.58 -9.05 5.47
C VAL A 200 -16.26 -8.91 6.83
N ALA A 201 -16.63 -7.69 7.20
CA ALA A 201 -17.41 -7.43 8.41
C ALA A 201 -18.22 -6.14 8.28
N ALA A 202 -19.24 -6.00 9.13
CA ALA A 202 -20.00 -4.76 9.25
C ALA A 202 -20.43 -4.51 10.71
N GLY A 203 -20.51 -3.23 11.06
CA GLY A 203 -20.98 -2.75 12.36
C GLY A 203 -19.88 -2.49 13.41
N GLN A 204 -18.69 -3.08 13.27
CA GLN A 204 -17.57 -2.83 14.18
C GLN A 204 -17.06 -1.39 14.03
N LYS A 205 -16.79 -0.73 15.15
CA LYS A 205 -16.46 0.70 15.22
C LYS A 205 -14.96 0.96 15.29
N SER A 206 -14.16 -0.06 15.61
CA SER A 206 -12.71 0.04 15.78
C SER A 206 -11.97 -1.13 15.16
N VAL A 207 -10.65 -0.95 14.96
CA VAL A 207 -9.73 -2.02 14.55
C VAL A 207 -9.76 -3.17 15.55
N GLU A 208 -9.76 -2.87 16.85
CA GLU A 208 -9.84 -3.90 17.89
C GLU A 208 -11.09 -4.76 17.77
N GLU A 209 -12.27 -4.14 17.62
CA GLU A 209 -13.54 -4.85 17.52
C GLU A 209 -13.58 -5.76 16.28
N VAL A 210 -13.16 -5.27 15.12
CA VAL A 210 -13.18 -6.07 13.88
C VAL A 210 -12.17 -7.21 13.91
N MET A 211 -10.95 -6.96 14.42
CA MET A 211 -9.93 -7.98 14.55
C MET A 211 -10.32 -9.07 15.54
N ASN A 212 -10.93 -8.71 16.68
CA ASN A 212 -11.45 -9.68 17.65
C ASN A 212 -12.62 -10.50 17.06
N SER A 213 -13.50 -9.86 16.29
CA SER A 213 -14.61 -10.54 15.60
C SER A 213 -14.10 -11.58 14.60
N TRP A 214 -13.14 -11.22 13.75
CA TRP A 214 -12.52 -12.16 12.81
C TRP A 214 -11.72 -13.25 13.53
N TRP A 215 -10.99 -12.92 14.59
CA TRP A 215 -10.28 -13.92 15.38
C TRP A 215 -11.26 -14.92 16.00
N ASN A 216 -12.44 -14.52 16.46
CA ASN A 216 -13.40 -15.43 17.11
C ASN A 216 -14.26 -16.26 16.13
N SER A 217 -14.20 -15.96 14.83
CA SER A 217 -14.87 -16.75 13.79
C SER A 217 -13.92 -17.80 13.19
N PRO A 218 -14.24 -19.11 13.23
CA PRO A 218 -13.35 -20.15 12.69
C PRO A 218 -12.97 -19.93 11.21
N GLY A 219 -13.93 -19.52 10.36
CA GLY A 219 -13.67 -19.27 8.94
C GLY A 219 -12.75 -18.08 8.72
N HIS A 220 -13.00 -16.95 9.41
CA HIS A 220 -12.15 -15.78 9.28
C HIS A 220 -10.76 -15.99 9.90
N ARG A 221 -10.67 -16.70 11.02
CA ARG A 221 -9.41 -17.10 11.66
C ARG A 221 -8.56 -17.96 10.73
N ALA A 222 -9.18 -18.87 9.97
CA ALA A 222 -8.45 -19.69 9.00
C ALA A 222 -7.76 -18.82 7.92
N ASN A 223 -8.37 -17.71 7.51
CA ASN A 223 -7.74 -16.75 6.59
C ASN A 223 -6.56 -16.01 7.25
N LEU A 224 -6.72 -15.54 8.50
CA LEU A 224 -5.64 -14.90 9.27
C LEU A 224 -4.39 -15.80 9.39
N LEU A 225 -4.62 -17.10 9.59
CA LEU A 225 -3.59 -18.12 9.78
C LEU A 225 -3.25 -18.89 8.50
N ASN A 226 -3.69 -18.41 7.34
CA ASN A 226 -3.42 -19.08 6.09
C ASN A 226 -1.91 -19.03 5.79
N LYS A 227 -1.28 -20.20 5.70
CA LYS A 227 0.17 -20.31 5.46
C LYS A 227 0.57 -19.96 4.02
N ASN A 228 -0.39 -19.92 3.10
CA ASN A 228 -0.17 -19.71 1.67
C ASN A 228 -0.35 -18.25 1.24
N VAL A 229 -0.58 -17.32 2.17
CA VAL A 229 -0.66 -15.88 1.90
C VAL A 229 0.54 -15.15 2.50
N GLU A 230 0.99 -14.11 1.81
CA GLU A 230 2.17 -13.30 2.18
C GLU A 230 1.80 -11.81 2.23
N ASN A 231 0.73 -11.41 1.53
CA ASN A 231 0.26 -10.04 1.44
C ASN A 231 -1.14 -9.87 2.01
N VAL A 232 -1.45 -8.62 2.41
CA VAL A 232 -2.77 -8.23 2.90
C VAL A 232 -3.13 -6.80 2.50
N GLY A 233 -4.41 -6.50 2.34
CA GLY A 233 -4.96 -5.15 2.19
C GLY A 233 -6.16 -4.96 3.11
N PHE A 234 -6.42 -3.73 3.53
CA PHE A 234 -7.52 -3.40 4.44
C PHE A 234 -8.28 -2.18 3.94
N ALA A 235 -9.59 -2.15 4.17
CA ALA A 235 -10.38 -0.95 4.01
C ALA A 235 -11.58 -0.91 4.97
N LYS A 236 -11.98 0.32 5.31
CA LYS A 236 -13.14 0.67 6.11
C LYS A 236 -13.92 1.78 5.42
N VAL A 237 -15.23 1.62 5.25
CA VAL A 237 -16.12 2.69 4.77
C VAL A 237 -17.25 2.90 5.77
N VAL A 238 -17.57 4.16 6.06
CA VAL A 238 -18.69 4.54 6.93
C VAL A 238 -19.81 5.14 6.07
N ASN A 239 -21.02 4.58 6.18
CA ASN A 239 -22.24 5.11 5.61
C ASN A 239 -23.35 5.13 6.67
N ASN A 240 -23.58 6.31 7.27
CA ASN A 240 -24.63 6.52 8.28
C ASN A 240 -26.05 6.49 7.70
N GLY A 241 -26.21 6.43 6.37
CA GLY A 241 -27.50 6.29 5.70
C GLY A 241 -28.03 4.85 5.69
N CYS A 242 -27.21 3.86 6.07
CA CYS A 242 -27.63 2.47 6.14
C CYS A 242 -28.33 2.15 7.46
N SER A 243 -29.52 1.57 7.38
CA SER A 243 -30.32 1.19 8.55
C SER A 243 -29.71 0.09 9.42
N ASN A 244 -28.88 -0.77 8.82
CA ASN A 244 -28.41 -2.00 9.46
C ASN A 244 -27.05 -1.78 10.14
N TYR A 245 -26.08 -1.29 9.37
CA TYR A 245 -24.70 -1.07 9.81
C TYR A 245 -24.18 0.23 9.22
N ALA A 246 -23.53 1.04 10.05
CA ALA A 246 -22.88 2.27 9.62
C ALA A 246 -21.46 2.03 9.06
N THR A 247 -20.79 0.94 9.42
CA THR A 247 -19.39 0.69 9.05
C THR A 247 -19.26 -0.64 8.32
N TYR A 248 -18.49 -0.67 7.23
CA TYR A 248 -18.18 -1.85 6.41
C TYR A 248 -16.68 -2.03 6.28
N TRP A 249 -16.20 -3.26 6.47
CA TRP A 249 -14.79 -3.63 6.48
C TRP A 249 -14.51 -4.73 5.48
N THR A 250 -13.36 -4.62 4.81
CA THR A 250 -12.81 -5.66 3.94
C THR A 250 -11.33 -5.85 4.26
N GLN A 251 -10.91 -7.11 4.32
CA GLN A 251 -9.54 -7.53 4.51
C GLN A 251 -9.21 -8.62 3.50
N ASP A 252 -8.41 -8.25 2.49
CA ASP A 252 -8.04 -9.11 1.38
C ASP A 252 -6.63 -9.65 1.58
N PHE A 253 -6.45 -10.96 1.42
CA PHE A 253 -5.17 -11.64 1.50
C PHE A 253 -4.73 -12.14 0.14
N GLY A 254 -3.43 -12.20 -0.08
CA GLY A 254 -2.88 -12.68 -1.34
C GLY A 254 -1.50 -13.31 -1.22
N ARG A 255 -1.17 -14.13 -2.22
CA ARG A 255 0.19 -14.45 -2.62
C ARG A 255 0.30 -14.33 -4.13
N LEU A 256 1.34 -13.67 -4.61
CA LEU A 256 1.54 -13.44 -6.04
C LEU A 256 1.73 -14.74 -6.83
N GLY A 257 1.29 -14.64 -8.09
CA GLY A 257 1.33 -15.60 -9.19
C GLY A 257 2.71 -15.85 -9.72
#